data_AF-A0A7K1SIJ3-F1
#
_entry.id   AF-A0A7K1SIJ3-F1
#
_cell.length_a   1.000
_cell.length_b   1.000
_cell.length_c   1.000
_cell.angle_alpha   90.00
_cell.angle_beta   90.00
_cell.angle_gamma   90.00
#
_symmetry.space_group_name_H-M   'P 1'
#
loop_
_entity.id
_entity.type
_entity.pdbx_description
1 polymer ?
#
loop_
_entity_poly.entity_id
_entity_poly.type
_entity_poly.pdbx_seq_one_letter_code
_entity_poly.pdbx_strand_id
1 'polypeptide(L)'
;METKQEKQTSSPPASFLKYPTLKDWDKAVARCTTLEQLNAMADDLRIGQNGGTIHRLKETKKMGLATSALDKRAEKLNCYKVNGGSYRQYSAKPNPHGTI
;
A
#
# COMPACT_ATOMS: atom_id res chain seq x y z
N MET A 1 -48.11 -13.07 17.34
CA MET A 1 -47.42 -12.19 18.31
C MET A 1 -45.96 -12.61 18.36
N GLU A 2 -45.10 -11.61 18.33
CA GLU A 2 -43.78 -11.61 17.71
C GLU A 2 -42.67 -12.32 18.48
N THR A 3 -41.81 -12.99 17.72
CA THR A 3 -40.50 -13.50 18.10
C THR A 3 -39.54 -12.33 18.36
N LYS A 4 -39.10 -12.13 19.60
CA LYS A 4 -37.98 -11.23 19.91
C LYS A 4 -36.69 -12.03 20.00
N GLN A 5 -35.99 -12.07 18.86
CA GLN A 5 -34.62 -12.54 18.78
C GLN A 5 -33.73 -11.39 19.25
N GLU A 6 -33.20 -11.48 20.47
CA GLU A 6 -32.21 -10.53 20.99
C GLU A 6 -30.92 -10.66 20.18
N LYS A 7 -30.74 -9.70 19.28
CA LYS A 7 -29.58 -9.56 18.41
C LYS A 7 -28.41 -9.03 19.26
N GLN A 8 -27.65 -9.95 19.84
CA GLN A 8 -26.27 -9.69 20.27
C GLN A 8 -25.46 -9.23 19.05
N THR A 9 -25.25 -7.92 18.90
CA THR A 9 -24.14 -7.36 18.11
C THR A 9 -23.87 -5.94 18.59
N SER A 10 -23.36 -5.80 19.81
CA SER A 10 -22.70 -4.57 20.23
C SER A 10 -21.24 -4.61 19.80
N SER A 11 -20.80 -3.53 19.17
CA SER A 11 -19.46 -3.23 18.63
C SER A 11 -19.24 -3.67 17.18
N PRO A 12 -19.21 -2.74 16.20
CA PRO A 12 -18.49 -3.03 14.96
C PRO A 12 -17.05 -3.41 15.36
N PRO A 13 -16.51 -4.55 14.87
CA PRO A 13 -15.14 -4.93 15.20
C PRO A 13 -14.22 -3.80 14.78
N ALA A 14 -13.27 -3.45 15.65
CA ALA A 14 -12.23 -2.47 15.38
C ALA A 14 -11.77 -2.62 13.94
N SER A 15 -11.97 -1.56 13.14
CA SER A 15 -11.65 -1.52 11.70
C SER A 15 -10.40 -2.36 11.43
N PHE A 16 -10.58 -3.51 10.77
CA PHE A 16 -9.49 -4.44 10.51
C PHE A 16 -8.53 -3.74 9.55
N LEU A 17 -7.48 -3.16 10.12
CA LEU A 17 -6.43 -2.52 9.34
C LEU A 17 -5.81 -3.58 8.43
N LYS A 18 -5.80 -3.30 7.12
CA LYS A 18 -5.25 -4.20 6.09
C LYS A 18 -3.77 -4.52 6.35
N TYR A 19 -3.04 -3.55 6.88
CA TYR A 19 -1.65 -3.69 7.33
C TYR A 19 -1.53 -3.26 8.80
N PRO A 20 -1.64 -4.21 9.74
CA PRO A 20 -1.64 -3.91 11.18
C PRO A 20 -0.30 -3.38 11.70
N THR A 21 0.81 -3.66 11.01
CA THR A 21 2.15 -3.22 11.40
C THR A 21 2.98 -2.76 10.19
N LEU A 22 4.06 -1.99 10.45
CA LEU A 22 5.05 -1.66 9.41
C LEU A 22 5.73 -2.91 8.85
N LYS A 23 5.87 -3.97 9.65
CA LYS A 23 6.47 -5.23 9.20
C LYS A 23 5.56 -5.96 8.20
N ASP A 24 4.25 -5.91 8.40
CA ASP A 24 3.26 -6.47 7.47
C ASP A 24 3.18 -5.65 6.19
N TRP A 25 3.30 -4.33 6.31
CA TRP A 25 3.46 -3.42 5.18
C TRP A 25 4.70 -3.76 4.35
N ASP A 26 5.88 -3.85 4.97
CA ASP A 26 7.12 -4.16 4.28
C ASP A 26 7.05 -5.52 3.57
N LYS A 27 6.45 -6.53 4.19
CA LYS A 27 6.19 -7.84 3.56
C LYS A 27 5.27 -7.72 2.35
N ALA A 28 4.18 -6.95 2.46
CA ALA A 28 3.24 -6.76 1.36
C ALA A 28 3.92 -6.04 0.18
N VAL A 29 4.68 -4.98 0.46
CA VAL A 29 5.44 -4.23 -0.55
C VAL A 29 6.50 -5.13 -1.22
N ALA A 30 7.22 -5.94 -0.44
CA ALA A 30 8.22 -6.87 -0.99
C ALA A 30 7.61 -7.90 -1.95
N ARG A 31 6.32 -8.24 -1.80
CA ARG A 31 5.59 -9.17 -2.67
C ARG A 31 5.11 -8.53 -3.98
N CYS A 32 5.08 -7.21 -4.10
CA CYS A 32 4.63 -6.54 -5.33
C CYS A 32 5.63 -6.80 -6.46
N THR A 33 5.28 -7.52 -7.51
CA THR A 33 6.14 -7.76 -8.68
C THR A 33 5.75 -6.94 -9.89
N THR A 34 4.61 -6.24 -9.84
CA THR A 34 4.08 -5.46 -10.96
C THR A 34 3.82 -4.00 -10.56
N LEU A 35 3.76 -3.13 -11.55
CA LEU A 35 3.41 -1.72 -11.38
C LEU A 35 2.02 -1.55 -10.78
N GLU A 36 1.04 -2.36 -11.21
CA GLU A 36 -0.33 -2.31 -10.72
C GLU A 36 -0.41 -2.62 -9.22
N GLN A 37 0.32 -3.64 -8.77
CA GLN A 37 0.40 -3.99 -7.34
C GLN A 37 1.07 -2.87 -6.54
N LEU A 38 2.14 -2.29 -7.06
CA LEU A 38 2.83 -1.17 -6.42
C LEU A 38 1.90 0.06 -6.30
N ASN A 39 1.11 0.36 -7.34
CA ASN A 39 0.14 1.44 -7.33
C ASN A 39 -1.04 1.17 -6.39
N ALA A 40 -1.54 -0.06 -6.31
CA ALA A 40 -2.56 -0.43 -5.34
C ALA A 40 -2.07 -0.23 -3.89
N MET A 41 -0.80 -0.52 -3.62
CA MET A 41 -0.19 -0.23 -2.33
C MET A 41 -0.04 1.28 -2.08
N ALA A 42 0.37 2.06 -3.08
CA ALA A 42 0.45 3.51 -2.97
C ALA A 42 -0.92 4.14 -2.64
N ASP A 43 -1.99 3.62 -3.24
CA ASP A 43 -3.36 4.00 -2.91
C ASP A 43 -3.76 3.56 -1.50
N ASP A 44 -3.42 2.34 -1.08
CA ASP A 44 -3.63 1.88 0.29
C ASP A 44 -2.93 2.81 1.31
N LEU A 45 -1.72 3.29 1.02
CA LEU A 45 -0.96 4.24 1.84
C LEU A 45 -1.65 5.61 1.91
N ARG A 46 -2.18 6.09 0.79
CA ARG A 46 -2.94 7.35 0.70
C ARG A 46 -4.26 7.27 1.46
N ILE A 47 -4.98 6.16 1.36
CA ILE A 47 -6.20 5.91 2.15
C ILE A 47 -5.84 5.72 3.63
N GLY A 48 -4.69 5.11 3.93
CA GLY A 48 -4.14 4.97 5.28
C GLY A 48 -3.84 6.31 5.94
N GLN A 49 -3.35 7.29 5.17
CA GLN A 49 -3.18 8.67 5.62
C GLN A 49 -4.53 9.32 6.02
N ASN A 50 -5.62 8.93 5.35
CA ASN A 50 -6.99 9.38 5.64
C ASN A 50 -7.74 8.49 6.65
N GLY A 51 -7.08 7.49 7.24
CA GLY A 51 -7.60 6.70 8.38
C GLY A 51 -8.06 5.27 8.10
N GLY A 52 -7.81 4.69 6.92
CA GLY A 52 -8.45 3.42 6.53
C GLY A 52 -7.61 2.13 6.56
N THR A 53 -6.31 2.16 6.21
CA THR A 53 -5.66 0.94 5.67
C THR A 53 -4.40 0.47 6.41
N ILE A 54 -3.61 1.37 6.99
CA ILE A 54 -2.36 1.04 7.70
C ILE A 54 -2.47 1.54 9.13
N HIS A 55 -2.11 0.70 10.10
CA HIS A 55 -2.21 1.04 11.52
C HIS A 55 -1.48 2.35 11.84
N ARG A 56 -2.26 3.38 12.25
CA ARG A 56 -1.80 4.64 12.87
C ARG A 56 -0.45 5.13 12.32
N LEU A 57 -0.34 5.36 11.02
CA LEU A 57 0.77 6.13 10.47
C LEU A 57 0.64 7.65 10.74
N LYS A 58 -0.30 8.09 11.61
CA LYS A 58 -0.37 9.50 12.05
C LYS A 58 0.95 10.01 12.65
N GLU A 59 1.86 9.11 13.05
CA GLU A 59 3.25 9.46 13.31
C GLU A 59 4.02 9.67 12.00
N THR A 60 4.38 10.92 11.70
CA THR A 60 5.13 11.34 10.50
C THR A 60 6.32 10.44 10.17
N LYS A 61 7.03 9.93 11.19
CA LYS A 61 8.18 9.02 11.02
C LYS A 61 7.78 7.68 10.38
N LYS A 62 6.62 7.12 10.73
CA LYS A 62 6.17 5.83 10.19
C LYS A 62 5.64 5.96 8.76
N MET A 63 5.02 7.09 8.40
CA MET A 63 4.68 7.40 6.99
C MET A 63 5.92 7.46 6.10
N GLY A 64 6.99 8.10 6.58
CA GLY A 64 8.25 8.18 5.84
C GLY A 64 8.85 6.80 5.58
N LEU A 65 8.83 5.91 6.58
CA LEU A 65 9.29 4.53 6.43
C LEU A 65 8.44 3.73 5.44
N ALA A 66 7.10 3.83 5.54
CA ALA A 66 6.19 3.16 4.64
C ALA A 66 6.35 3.62 3.18
N THR A 67 6.53 4.94 2.98
CA THR A 67 6.81 5.53 1.67
C THR A 67 8.16 5.07 1.13
N SER A 68 9.21 5.06 1.96
CA SER A 68 10.54 4.60 1.57
C SER A 68 10.55 3.12 1.16
N ALA A 69 9.75 2.27 1.80
CA ALA A 69 9.60 0.87 1.40
C ALA A 69 9.03 0.74 -0.03
N LEU A 70 8.00 1.53 -0.36
CA LEU A 70 7.44 1.57 -1.72
C LEU A 70 8.45 2.10 -2.73
N ASP A 71 9.15 3.19 -2.41
CA ASP A 71 10.14 3.79 -3.33
C ASP A 71 11.27 2.80 -3.63
N LYS A 72 11.81 2.11 -2.62
CA LYS A 72 12.81 1.04 -2.81
C LYS A 72 12.29 -0.11 -3.67
N ARG A 73 11.00 -0.45 -3.57
CA ARG A 73 10.42 -1.50 -4.41
C ARG A 73 10.18 -1.00 -5.84
N ALA A 74 9.76 0.24 -6.00
CA ALA A 74 9.62 0.90 -7.29
C ALA A 74 10.95 0.85 -8.06
N GLU A 75 12.06 1.21 -7.40
CA GLU A 75 13.41 1.13 -7.99
C GLU A 75 13.74 -0.28 -8.49
N LYS A 76 13.47 -1.32 -7.69
CA LYS A 76 13.67 -2.73 -8.09
C LYS A 76 12.81 -3.14 -9.29
N LEU A 77 11.63 -2.53 -9.45
CA LEU A 77 10.74 -2.76 -10.57
C LEU A 77 11.02 -1.82 -11.76
N ASN A 78 12.12 -1.05 -11.73
CA ASN A 78 12.40 0.00 -12.71
C ASN A 78 11.20 0.96 -12.86
N CYS A 79 10.67 1.44 -11.74
CA CYS A 79 9.57 2.39 -11.67
C CYS A 79 10.00 3.66 -10.95
N TYR A 80 9.41 4.79 -11.32
CA TYR A 80 9.61 6.09 -10.68
C TYR A 80 8.29 6.66 -10.18
N LYS A 81 8.38 7.46 -9.13
CA LYS A 81 7.22 8.12 -8.53
C LYS A 81 6.81 9.32 -9.38
N VAL A 82 5.51 9.45 -9.65
CA VAL A 82 4.93 10.61 -10.33
C VAL A 82 4.18 11.51 -9.34
N ASN A 83 3.95 12.75 -9.75
CA ASN A 83 3.12 13.68 -8.99
C ASN A 83 1.75 13.05 -8.71
N GLY A 84 1.33 13.10 -7.44
CA GLY A 84 0.12 12.42 -6.96
C GLY A 84 0.36 11.14 -6.16
N GLY A 85 1.62 10.66 -6.08
CA GLY A 85 1.99 9.53 -5.23
C GLY A 85 1.90 8.16 -5.90
N SER A 86 1.45 8.10 -7.15
CA SER A 86 1.49 6.89 -7.98
C SER A 86 2.89 6.67 -8.56
N TYR A 87 3.11 5.47 -9.12
CA TYR A 87 4.33 5.08 -9.79
C TYR A 87 4.06 4.84 -11.28
N ARG A 88 5.09 5.03 -12.10
CA ARG A 88 5.13 4.63 -13.51
C ARG A 88 6.40 3.84 -13.75
N GLN A 89 6.33 2.81 -14.58
CA GLN A 89 7.52 2.11 -15.03
C GLN A 89 8.33 3.07 -15.92
N TYR A 90 9.65 3.05 -15.81
CA TYR A 90 10.49 3.61 -16.86
C TYR A 90 10.04 2.92 -18.14
N SER A 91 9.56 3.68 -19.11
CA SER A 91 9.45 3.17 -20.47
C SER A 91 10.83 2.62 -20.76
N ALA A 92 10.91 1.30 -20.98
CA ALA A 92 12.14 0.68 -21.43
C ALA A 92 12.55 1.53 -22.64
N LYS A 93 13.58 2.36 -22.48
CA LYS A 93 14.30 2.78 -23.66
C LYS A 93 14.69 1.44 -24.29
N PRO A 94 14.31 1.16 -25.54
CA PRO A 94 14.89 0.02 -26.22
C PRO A 94 16.38 0.16 -26.00
N ASN A 95 16.97 -0.84 -25.33
CA ASN A 95 18.38 -0.80 -25.00
C ASN A 95 19.09 -0.58 -26.35
N PRO A 96 19.78 0.55 -26.60
CA PRO A 96 20.45 0.75 -27.90
C PRO A 96 21.61 -0.25 -28.09
N HIS A 97 21.93 -1.04 -27.05
CA HIS A 97 22.84 -2.18 -27.07
C HIS A 97 22.10 -3.53 -27.12
N GLY A 98 21.02 -3.63 -27.90
CA GLY A 98 20.63 -4.90 -28.51
C GLY A 98 21.63 -5.25 -29.60
N THR A 99 22.83 -5.68 -29.21
CA THR A 99 23.86 -6.19 -30.11
C THR A 99 23.53 -7.66 -30.42
N ILE A 100 23.41 -7.93 -31.73
CA ILE A 100 23.32 -9.19 -32.51
C ILE A 100 22.02 -10.00 -32.43
#